data_AF-U4UAY9-F1
#
_entry.id   AF-U4UAY9-F1
#
_cell.length_a   1.000
_cell.length_b   1.000
_cell.length_c   1.000
_cell.angle_alpha   90.00
_cell.angle_beta   90.00
_cell.angle_gamma   90.00
#
_symmetry.space_group_name_H-M   'P 1'
#
loop_
_entity.id
_entity.type
_entity.pdbx_description
1 polymer ?
#
loop_
_entity_poly.entity_id
_entity_poly.type
_entity_poly.pdbx_seq_one_letter_code
_entity_poly.pdbx_strand_id
1 'polypeptide(L)'
;MVEKYTETLVAFNGGSQFADKFCAVVACLNQDVASCGVRPLVAYATVFRQITVWGQWEARDEEFYRPISLRGNLEPAYNATYQQSRTNETVGVNFNMTVPVNNVVVFGLFVRSAAPISFTLSVGLLSMIVFIQGIA
;
A
#
# COMPACT_ATOMS: atom_id res chain seq x y z
N MET A 1 21.73 27.70 -5.95
CA MET A 1 20.54 27.60 -5.08
C MET A 1 20.43 26.16 -4.65
N VAL A 2 20.39 25.89 -3.34
CA VAL A 2 20.19 24.52 -2.82
C VAL A 2 18.69 24.33 -2.65
N GLU A 3 18.09 23.46 -3.46
CA GLU A 3 16.69 23.06 -3.27
C GLU A 3 16.56 22.35 -1.92
N LYS A 4 15.67 22.85 -1.06
CA LYS A 4 15.38 22.25 0.25
C LYS A 4 14.22 21.28 0.09
N TYR A 5 14.51 20.00 0.21
CA TYR A 5 13.52 18.94 0.32
C TYR A 5 13.15 18.74 1.78
N THR A 6 11.92 18.29 2.02
CA THR A 6 11.42 18.01 3.37
C THR A 6 10.71 16.67 3.40
N GLU A 7 10.84 15.92 4.48
CA GLU A 7 10.15 14.66 4.69
C GLU A 7 8.98 14.84 5.64
N THR A 8 7.84 14.23 5.30
CA THR A 8 6.61 14.32 6.08
C THR A 8 6.07 12.92 6.35
N LEU A 9 5.68 12.66 7.60
CA LEU A 9 4.91 11.47 7.94
C LEU A 9 3.46 11.69 7.53
N VAL A 10 2.95 10.84 6.64
CA VAL A 10 1.58 10.87 6.14
C VAL A 10 0.85 9.62 6.61
N ALA A 11 -0.30 9.83 7.25
CA ALA A 11 -1.25 8.79 7.58
C ALA A 11 -2.57 9.10 6.86
N PHE A 12 -3.09 8.13 6.13
CA PHE A 12 -4.29 8.23 5.33
C PHE A 12 -5.15 6.98 5.53
N ASN A 13 -6.44 7.18 5.71
CA ASN A 13 -7.44 6.13 5.87
C ASN A 13 -8.62 6.48 4.97
N GLY A 14 -8.69 5.84 3.80
CA GLY A 14 -9.65 6.16 2.75
C GLY A 14 -9.40 5.34 1.48
N GLY A 15 -10.46 5.05 0.73
CA GLY A 15 -10.34 4.29 -0.52
C GLY A 15 -9.65 5.08 -1.62
N SER A 16 -8.62 4.50 -2.24
CA SER A 16 -8.05 4.96 -3.51
C SER A 16 -7.87 3.77 -4.45
N GLN A 17 -7.62 4.03 -5.75
CA GLN A 17 -7.29 2.97 -6.70
C GLN A 17 -6.02 2.17 -6.32
N PHE A 18 -5.17 2.71 -5.43
CA PHE A 18 -3.88 2.17 -5.07
C PHE A 18 -3.79 1.52 -3.68
N ALA A 19 -4.57 2.00 -2.71
CA ALA A 19 -4.64 1.49 -1.34
C ALA A 19 -5.90 2.01 -0.62
N ASP A 20 -6.40 1.25 0.35
CA ASP A 20 -7.52 1.64 1.22
C ASP A 20 -7.05 2.36 2.49
N LYS A 21 -5.83 2.04 2.93
CA LYS A 21 -5.20 2.68 4.10
C LYS A 21 -3.71 2.78 3.83
N PHE A 22 -3.09 3.85 4.33
CA PHE A 22 -1.69 4.14 4.08
C PHE A 22 -1.07 4.85 5.27
N CYS A 23 0.10 4.40 5.72
CA CYS A 23 0.88 5.05 6.78
C CYS A 23 2.33 5.03 6.35
N ALA A 24 2.93 6.18 6.02
CA ALA A 24 4.29 6.23 5.51
C ALA A 24 4.98 7.56 5.73
N VAL A 25 6.29 7.52 5.84
CA VAL A 25 7.15 8.69 5.61
C VAL A 25 7.30 8.88 4.11
N VAL A 26 6.98 10.07 3.61
CA VAL A 26 7.11 10.43 2.20
C VAL A 26 7.96 11.69 2.04
N ALA A 27 8.72 11.74 0.96
CA ALA A 27 9.45 12.94 0.57
C ALA A 27 8.53 13.95 -0.12
N CYS A 28 8.77 15.22 0.15
CA CYS A 28 8.07 16.35 -0.45
C CYS A 28 9.09 17.30 -1.09
N LEU A 29 8.72 17.92 -2.21
CA LEU A 29 9.59 18.87 -2.89
C LEU A 29 9.80 20.15 -2.07
N ASN A 30 8.84 20.48 -1.22
CA ASN A 30 8.86 21.60 -0.30
C ASN A 30 7.91 21.35 0.89
N GLN A 31 7.70 22.37 1.72
CA GLN A 31 6.87 22.29 2.93
C GLN A 31 5.36 22.14 2.66
N ASP A 32 4.92 22.31 1.42
CA ASP A 32 3.54 22.09 1.02
C ASP A 32 3.26 20.58 0.91
N VAL A 33 2.23 20.12 1.63
CA VAL A 33 1.74 18.74 1.61
C VAL A 33 1.34 18.30 0.20
N ALA A 34 0.85 19.22 -0.64
CA ALA A 34 0.51 18.93 -2.03
C ALA A 34 1.73 18.53 -2.88
N SER A 35 2.94 18.83 -2.42
CA SER A 35 4.19 18.45 -3.09
C SER A 35 4.73 17.07 -2.69
N CYS A 36 4.09 16.41 -1.71
CA CYS A 36 4.52 15.12 -1.20
C CYS A 36 4.22 13.97 -2.18
N GLY A 37 5.12 12.99 -2.24
CA GLY A 37 4.99 11.85 -3.15
C GLY A 37 5.35 12.15 -4.60
N VAL A 38 5.64 13.41 -4.94
CA VAL A 38 6.23 13.76 -6.24
C VAL A 38 7.69 13.34 -6.24
N ARG A 39 8.10 12.58 -7.27
CA ARG A 39 9.48 12.12 -7.42
C ARG A 39 10.43 13.32 -7.57
N PRO A 40 11.42 13.48 -6.69
CA PRO A 40 12.48 14.47 -6.88
C PRO A 40 13.29 14.17 -8.15
N LEU A 41 13.46 15.18 -9.00
CA LEU A 41 14.30 15.06 -10.21
C LEU A 41 15.79 15.13 -9.89
N VAL A 42 16.13 15.63 -8.69
CA VAL A 42 17.50 15.81 -8.22
C VAL A 42 17.69 14.99 -6.95
N ALA A 43 18.88 14.41 -6.78
CA ALA A 43 19.23 13.73 -5.53
C ALA A 43 19.28 14.77 -4.39
N TYR A 44 18.44 14.57 -3.37
CA TYR A 44 18.46 15.35 -2.13
C TYR A 44 19.31 14.64 -1.08
N ALA A 45 19.80 15.35 -0.06
CA ALA A 45 20.88 14.85 0.81
C ALA A 45 20.39 14.23 2.13
N THR A 46 19.11 13.87 2.24
CA THR A 46 18.58 13.39 3.51
C THR A 46 19.04 11.98 3.82
N VAL A 47 19.59 11.81 5.02
CA VAL A 47 20.02 10.53 5.57
C VAL A 47 19.17 10.22 6.78
N PHE A 48 18.40 9.14 6.71
CA PHE A 48 17.76 8.58 7.89
C PHE A 48 18.70 7.58 8.52
N ARG A 49 19.11 7.83 9.77
CA ARG A 49 19.91 6.85 10.55
C ARG A 49 19.08 5.62 10.93
N GLN A 50 17.80 5.85 11.18
CA GLN A 50 16.80 4.84 11.48
C GLN A 50 15.43 5.36 11.01
N ILE A 51 14.59 4.47 10.50
CA ILE A 51 13.19 4.75 10.20
C ILE A 51 12.34 3.63 10.79
N THR A 52 11.29 3.97 11.51
CA THR A 52 10.30 3.02 12.00
C THR A 52 8.91 3.56 11.68
N VAL A 53 8.11 2.74 11.02
CA VAL A 53 6.69 2.99 10.78
C VAL A 53 5.92 1.84 11.41
N TRP A 54 5.02 2.21 12.32
CA TRP A 54 4.12 1.28 12.98
C TRP A 54 2.69 1.66 12.64
N GLY A 55 1.85 0.66 12.40
CA GLY A 55 0.43 0.84 12.18
C GLY A 55 -0.36 -0.26 12.86
N GLN A 56 -1.55 0.10 13.32
CA GLN A 56 -2.52 -0.82 13.92
C GLN A 56 -3.88 -0.56 13.29
N TRP A 57 -4.55 -1.63 12.87
CA TRP A 57 -5.87 -1.57 12.23
C TRP A 57 -6.78 -2.64 12.83
N GLU A 58 -8.08 -2.46 12.66
CA GLU A 58 -9.06 -3.53 12.89
C GLU A 58 -8.76 -4.73 11.98
N ALA A 59 -8.83 -5.94 12.53
CA ALA A 59 -8.61 -7.16 11.77
C ALA A 59 -9.78 -7.41 10.80
N ARG A 60 -9.47 -7.54 9.52
CA ARG A 60 -10.41 -7.96 8.47
C ARG A 60 -9.78 -9.05 7.63
N ASP A 61 -10.51 -10.14 7.34
CA ASP A 61 -9.93 -11.32 6.71
C ASP A 61 -9.51 -11.09 5.25
N GLU A 62 -10.13 -10.12 4.60
CA GLU A 62 -9.86 -9.77 3.21
C GLU A 62 -8.80 -8.67 3.06
N GLU A 63 -8.16 -8.21 4.14
CA GLU A 63 -7.14 -7.16 4.07
C GLU A 63 -5.70 -7.70 4.04
N PHE A 64 -4.90 -7.17 3.11
CA PHE A 64 -3.46 -7.38 3.02
C PHE A 64 -2.72 -6.14 3.51
N TYR A 65 -1.79 -6.34 4.44
CA TYR A 65 -0.94 -5.29 5.01
C TYR A 65 0.47 -5.47 4.47
N ARG A 66 0.99 -4.50 3.72
CA ARG A 66 2.27 -4.67 2.99
C ARG A 66 3.19 -3.48 3.21
N PRO A 67 4.50 -3.73 3.37
CA PRO A 67 5.48 -2.66 3.42
C PRO A 67 5.78 -2.14 2.01
N ILE A 68 6.18 -0.88 1.95
CA ILE A 68 6.76 -0.25 0.76
C ILE A 68 7.95 0.60 1.20
N SER A 69 9.09 0.43 0.52
CA SER A 69 10.26 1.28 0.69
C SER A 69 10.85 1.60 -0.67
N LEU A 70 11.04 2.88 -0.97
CA LEU A 70 11.69 3.33 -2.20
C LEU A 70 12.67 4.46 -1.89
N ARG A 71 13.83 4.39 -2.54
CA ARG A 71 14.84 5.43 -2.56
C ARG A 71 14.62 6.39 -3.74
N GLY A 72 15.42 7.45 -3.85
CA GLY A 72 15.34 8.46 -4.90
C GLY A 72 15.51 7.89 -6.32
N ASN A 73 16.25 6.78 -6.44
CA ASN A 73 16.41 6.03 -7.67
C ASN A 73 15.30 5.00 -7.93
N LEU A 74 14.24 4.97 -7.09
CA LEU A 74 13.12 4.03 -7.13
C LEU A 74 13.51 2.56 -6.87
N GLU A 75 14.71 2.32 -6.34
CA GLU A 75 15.07 1.01 -5.82
C GLU A 75 14.56 0.83 -4.39
N PRO A 76 14.29 -0.42 -3.97
CA PRO A 76 13.96 -0.73 -2.59
C PRO A 76 15.03 -0.23 -1.61
N ALA A 77 14.58 0.21 -0.43
CA ALA A 77 15.51 0.34 0.69
C ALA A 77 15.74 -1.05 1.29
N TYR A 78 16.97 -1.57 1.12
CA TYR A 78 17.37 -2.89 1.61
C TYR A 78 17.60 -2.90 3.13
N ASN A 79 17.60 -4.08 3.74
CA ASN A 79 17.81 -4.31 5.18
C ASN A 79 16.71 -3.74 6.09
N ALA A 80 15.50 -3.57 5.56
CA ALA A 80 14.33 -3.27 6.37
C ALA A 80 13.70 -4.56 6.91
N THR A 81 13.21 -4.53 8.15
CA THR A 81 12.50 -5.63 8.80
C THR A 81 11.01 -5.33 8.83
N TYR A 82 10.22 -6.30 8.42
CA TYR A 82 8.76 -6.27 8.50
C TYR A 82 8.28 -7.34 9.48
N GLN A 83 7.42 -6.95 10.40
CA GLN A 83 6.78 -7.84 11.37
C GLN A 83 5.29 -7.53 11.41
N GLN A 84 4.47 -8.57 11.33
CA GLN A 84 3.02 -8.48 11.50
C GLN A 84 2.60 -9.36 12.67
N SER A 85 1.76 -8.82 13.54
CA SER A 85 1.02 -9.56 14.55
C SER A 85 -0.48 -9.41 14.27
N ARG A 86 -1.24 -10.49 14.51
CA ARG A 86 -2.70 -10.50 14.34
C ARG A 86 -3.34 -11.09 15.58
N THR A 87 -4.38 -10.41 16.05
CA THR A 87 -5.38 -10.91 17.01
C THR A 87 -6.73 -11.00 16.28
N ASN A 88 -7.78 -11.44 16.98
CA ASN A 88 -9.14 -11.45 16.42
C ASN A 88 -9.68 -10.02 16.16
N GLU A 89 -9.15 -9.02 16.86
CA GLU A 89 -9.66 -7.65 16.84
C GLU A 89 -8.78 -6.72 16.02
N THR A 90 -7.46 -6.96 16.04
CA THR A 90 -6.47 -6.04 15.51
C THR A 90 -5.36 -6.72 14.72
N VAL A 91 -4.85 -6.02 13.72
CA VAL A 91 -3.59 -6.32 13.05
C VAL A 91 -2.61 -5.21 13.35
N GLY A 92 -1.49 -5.56 13.98
CA GLY A 92 -0.36 -4.68 14.24
C GLY A 92 0.75 -4.97 13.24
N VAL A 93 1.33 -3.92 12.65
CA VAL A 93 2.43 -4.06 11.70
C VAL A 93 3.53 -3.08 12.07
N ASN A 94 4.74 -3.60 12.13
CA ASN A 94 5.95 -2.84 12.33
C ASN A 94 6.85 -3.00 11.10
N PHE A 95 7.20 -1.88 10.48
CA PHE A 95 8.18 -1.82 9.42
C PHE A 95 9.31 -0.88 9.83
N ASN A 96 10.51 -1.43 9.97
CA ASN A 96 11.64 -0.67 10.48
C ASN A 96 12.90 -0.89 9.66
N MET A 97 13.83 0.03 9.80
CA MET A 97 15.17 -0.07 9.23
C MET A 97 16.12 0.65 10.17
N THR A 98 17.10 -0.10 10.68
CA THR A 98 18.10 0.37 11.65
C THR A 98 19.45 0.73 11.02
N VAL A 99 19.60 0.42 9.72
CA VAL A 99 20.77 0.79 8.93
C VAL A 99 20.52 2.14 8.26
N PRO A 100 21.51 3.06 8.22
CA PRO A 100 21.35 4.33 7.55
C PRO A 100 20.94 4.18 6.08
N VAL A 101 19.98 5.00 5.65
CA VAL A 101 19.50 5.06 4.28
C VAL A 101 19.47 6.49 3.79
N ASN A 102 19.82 6.66 2.51
CA ASN A 102 19.80 7.97 1.86
C ASN A 102 18.59 8.07 0.93
N ASN A 103 18.02 9.26 0.86
CA ASN A 103 17.11 9.71 -0.19
C ASN A 103 15.84 8.84 -0.25
N VAL A 104 15.20 8.61 0.89
CA VAL A 104 13.96 7.82 0.96
C VAL A 104 12.80 8.64 0.43
N VAL A 105 12.19 8.17 -0.65
CA VAL A 105 11.01 8.81 -1.28
C VAL A 105 9.73 8.35 -0.59
N VAL A 106 9.66 7.07 -0.25
CA VAL A 106 8.57 6.51 0.54
C VAL A 106 9.10 5.38 1.42
N PHE A 107 8.66 5.35 2.66
CA PHE A 107 8.88 4.23 3.57
C PHE A 107 7.65 4.07 4.46
N GLY A 108 6.93 2.97 4.33
CA GLY A 108 5.72 2.77 5.10
C GLY A 108 4.94 1.52 4.77
N LEU A 109 3.66 1.57 5.10
CA LEU A 109 2.71 0.48 5.09
C LEU A 109 1.50 0.88 4.26
N PHE A 110 1.05 -0.01 3.39
CA PHE A 110 -0.22 0.14 2.70
C PHE A 110 -1.12 -1.06 2.99
N VAL A 111 -2.42 -0.81 3.02
CA VAL A 111 -3.46 -1.81 3.22
C VAL A 111 -4.36 -1.85 2.00
N ARG A 112 -4.69 -3.05 1.54
CA ARG A 112 -5.68 -3.28 0.49
C ARG A 112 -6.62 -4.40 0.87
N SER A 113 -7.89 -4.18 0.60
CA SER A 113 -8.92 -5.21 0.58
C SER A 113 -8.79 -6.04 -0.69
N ALA A 114 -9.02 -7.35 -0.59
CA ALA A 114 -9.29 -8.19 -1.73
C ALA A 114 -10.57 -7.68 -2.41
N ALA A 115 -10.57 -7.62 -3.75
CA ALA A 115 -11.83 -7.35 -4.45
C ALA A 115 -12.77 -8.54 -4.20
N PRO A 116 -14.06 -8.33 -3.86
CA PRO A 116 -15.01 -9.42 -3.74
C PRO A 116 -15.13 -10.12 -5.08
N ILE A 117 -14.74 -11.40 -5.13
CA ILE A 117 -14.89 -12.22 -6.34
C ILE A 117 -16.37 -12.61 -6.43
N SER A 118 -17.20 -11.73 -7.00
CA SER A 118 -18.61 -12.06 -7.28
C SER A 118 -18.67 -12.96 -8.51
N PHE A 119 -18.60 -14.28 -8.31
CA PHE A 119 -19.00 -15.24 -9.34
C PHE A 119 -20.51 -15.16 -9.52
N THR A 120 -20.97 -14.33 -10.46
CA THR A 120 -22.33 -14.48 -11.00
C THR A 120 -22.32 -15.68 -11.93
N LEU A 121 -22.60 -16.87 -11.38
CA LEU A 121 -23.02 -18.03 -12.16
C LEU A 121 -24.34 -17.66 -12.85
N SER A 122 -24.25 -17.04 -14.03
CA SER A 122 -25.39 -16.97 -14.92
C SER A 122 -25.67 -18.38 -15.41
N VAL A 123 -26.64 -19.04 -14.76
CA VAL A 123 -27.25 -20.26 -15.27
C VAL A 123 -28.05 -19.88 -16.51
N GLY A 124 -27.33 -19.66 -17.61
CA GLY A 124 -27.90 -19.40 -18.93
C GLY A 124 -28.42 -20.71 -19.53
N LEU A 125 -29.73 -20.93 -19.40
CA LEU A 125 -30.60 -21.57 -20.40
C LEU A 125 -30.00 -22.75 -21.20
N LEU A 126 -30.04 -23.95 -20.62
CA LEU A 126 -30.26 -25.17 -21.40
C LEU A 126 -31.76 -25.33 -21.69
N SER A 127 -32.32 -24.41 -22.47
CA SER A 127 -33.60 -24.63 -23.15
C SER A 127 -33.35 -25.50 -24.38
N MET A 128 -33.05 -26.79 -24.19
CA MET A 128 -33.37 -27.77 -25.22
C MET A 128 -34.83 -28.18 -25.03
N ILE A 129 -35.68 -27.39 -25.67
CA ILE A 129 -37.01 -27.81 -26.07
C ILE A 129 -36.80 -28.99 -27.03
N VAL A 130 -36.88 -30.22 -26.54
CA VAL A 130 -37.13 -31.37 -27.39
C VAL A 130 -38.65 -31.48 -27.54
N PHE A 131 -39.17 -30.77 -28.56
CA PHE A 131 -40.45 -31.13 -29.16
C PHE A 131 -40.28 -32.50 -29.80
N ILE A 132 -40.90 -33.53 -29.24
CA ILE A 132 -41.36 -34.67 -30.04
C ILE A 132 -42.88 -34.70 -29.87
N GLN A 133 -43.56 -34.00 -30.77
CA GLN A 133 -44.92 -34.38 -31.15
C GLN A 133 -44.80 -35.65 -32.01
N GLY A 134 -45.58 -36.67 -31.67
CA GLY A 134 -45.65 -37.92 -32.42
C GLY A 134 -46.61 -38.89 -31.76
N ILE A 135 -47.90 -38.56 -31.79
CA ILE A 135 -48.99 -39.49 -31.51
C ILE A 135 -49.14 -40.39 -32.75
N ALA A 136 -49.00 -41.70 -32.58
CA ALA A 136 -49.76 -42.76 -33.26
C ALA A 136 -49.57 -44.07 -32.49
#